data_AF-A0A813I0L3-F1
#
_entry.id   AF-A0A813I0L3-F1
#
_cell.length_a   1.000
_cell.length_b   1.000
_cell.length_c   1.000
_cell.angle_alpha   90.00
_cell.angle_beta   90.00
_cell.angle_gamma   90.00
#
_symmetry.space_group_name_H-M   'P 1'
#
loop_
_entity.id
_entity.type
_entity.pdbx_description
1 polymer ?
#
loop_
_entity_poly.entity_id
_entity_poly.type
_entity_poly.pdbx_seq_one_letter_code
_entity_poly.pdbx_strand_id
1 'polypeptide(L)'
;MAADVRVRGTTHDVGSSEVRSRSWLPLLALMLMPAPCSNAELRMQELPGQNFPPCDLSEIPVAEECPATTSTGLTWSSYSGELYQARAELFIGGAKASTLAVHQLLEKATSRFSDAFSCKPALISTYFSLARSLMLQGRLRRALAFIQMGFIFVRDKGFSECSSWPAQGWDVMLAGRSLTARVRALDDESVLQVPKMHRVEGMRVAVVTICSYAVDEPVKLICDQNRKLYSMLHGYDVHFFTDPSQITPNSGSQMDVLDGVHKAFFWKVNAVKNVLETKKYDWVLWMDCDAFFMDPERTIDSVIAMYSNTTAPSRLGPATQAEAPEFAAVRQRMMPNPAVDVSLIFAVDSTGINNGVWLLKDTPWSHRFLERWWRSDILEGPGKEHNCSDQSTMLHTLLHENAMQLDEAWDSVEAPVWPPEVRVAAQEYLQSFHDATAATVLSRAWQDGDFIKHHPGCHYYKEPCQDLYSHAQDIFSDKVQALYLESQEQNQQ
;
A
#
# COMPACT_ATOMS: atom_id res chain seq x y z
N MET A 1 -4.46 78.38 0.25
CA MET A 1 -5.13 78.69 1.53
C MET A 1 -5.23 77.37 2.28
N ALA A 2 -4.22 77.03 3.08
CA ALA A 2 -4.11 77.34 4.51
C ALA A 2 -5.08 76.47 5.33
N ALA A 3 -4.71 75.77 6.41
CA ALA A 3 -3.45 75.54 7.10
C ALA A 3 -3.65 74.30 8.01
N ASP A 4 -2.61 73.58 8.41
CA ASP A 4 -2.07 73.59 9.79
C ASP A 4 -2.34 72.24 10.49
N VAL A 5 -1.33 71.37 10.61
CA VAL A 5 -1.16 70.54 11.81
C VAL A 5 0.34 70.37 12.10
N ARG A 6 0.68 70.84 13.29
CA ARG A 6 1.96 70.92 14.01
C ARG A 6 2.84 69.68 14.02
N VAL A 7 4.13 70.03 13.94
CA VAL A 7 5.31 69.30 14.44
C VAL A 7 5.29 69.17 15.97
N ARG A 8 5.62 67.98 16.48
CA ARG A 8 6.32 67.81 17.76
C ARG A 8 7.38 66.73 17.61
N GLY A 9 8.64 67.16 17.68
CA GLY A 9 9.78 66.28 17.87
C GLY A 9 9.86 65.82 19.32
N THR A 10 10.33 64.58 19.52
CA THR A 10 10.99 64.16 20.74
C THR A 10 12.21 63.33 20.35
N THR A 11 13.34 63.80 20.83
CA THR A 11 14.65 63.16 20.85
C THR A 11 14.63 61.97 21.78
N HIS A 12 15.09 60.79 21.33
CA HIS A 12 15.59 59.76 22.24
C HIS A 12 16.77 59.00 21.66
N ASP A 13 17.85 59.11 22.42
CA ASP A 13 19.04 58.28 22.60
C ASP A 13 19.35 57.16 21.61
N VAL A 14 20.53 57.35 21.00
CA VAL A 14 21.37 56.33 20.38
C VAL A 14 21.92 55.43 21.48
N GLY A 15 21.17 54.39 21.84
CA GLY A 15 21.66 53.25 22.60
C GLY A 15 22.28 52.22 21.65
N SER A 16 23.61 52.18 21.61
CA SER A 16 24.39 51.12 20.97
C SER A 16 24.07 49.77 21.62
N SER A 17 23.16 49.01 21.03
CA SER A 17 23.00 47.59 21.34
C SER A 17 23.99 46.80 20.50
N GLU A 18 24.99 46.30 21.20
CA GLU A 18 25.94 45.29 20.76
C GLU A 18 25.13 44.08 20.23
N VAL A 19 25.02 43.94 18.90
CA VAL A 19 24.45 42.73 18.28
C VAL A 19 25.46 41.61 18.49
N ARG A 20 25.37 40.96 19.66
CA ARG A 20 26.00 39.66 19.88
C ARG A 20 25.28 38.67 18.98
N SER A 21 25.91 38.34 17.86
CA SER A 21 25.61 37.15 17.05
C SER A 21 25.82 35.90 17.92
N ARG A 22 24.80 35.56 18.72
CA ARG A 22 24.71 34.25 19.32
C ARG A 22 24.41 33.28 18.19
N SER A 23 25.45 32.59 17.74
CA SER A 23 25.34 31.40 16.90
C SER A 23 24.45 30.38 17.61
N TRP A 24 23.21 30.24 17.17
CA TRP A 24 22.28 29.18 17.59
C TRP A 24 22.62 27.82 16.95
N LEU A 25 23.91 27.50 16.85
CA LEU A 25 24.43 26.39 16.05
C LEU A 25 25.09 25.22 16.82
N PRO A 26 24.92 25.04 18.15
CA PRO A 26 25.21 23.71 18.72
C PRO A 26 24.04 23.02 19.45
N LEU A 27 22.81 23.56 19.43
CA LEU A 27 21.67 22.93 20.14
C LEU A 27 20.68 22.18 19.23
N LEU A 28 20.65 22.45 17.92
CA LEU A 28 19.85 21.65 16.97
C LEU A 28 20.56 20.38 16.47
N ALA A 29 21.89 20.32 16.58
CA ALA A 29 22.69 19.15 16.17
C ALA A 29 22.62 17.97 17.17
N LEU A 30 22.08 18.20 18.38
CA LEU A 30 21.88 17.14 19.38
C LEU A 30 20.49 16.50 19.34
N MET A 31 19.51 17.08 18.63
CA MET A 31 18.17 16.52 18.44
C MET A 31 17.99 15.75 17.11
N LEU A 32 18.99 15.79 16.22
CA LEU A 32 19.01 15.07 14.94
C LEU A 32 20.15 14.05 14.85
N MET A 33 20.71 13.64 15.99
CA MET A 33 21.51 12.41 15.98
C MET A 33 20.54 11.25 15.78
N PRO A 34 20.74 10.36 14.78
CA PRO A 34 19.97 9.13 14.71
C PRO A 34 20.15 8.44 16.06
N ALA A 35 19.03 8.20 16.76
CA ALA A 35 19.06 7.32 17.91
C ALA A 35 19.85 6.07 17.48
N PRO A 36 20.88 5.65 18.25
CA PRO A 36 21.71 4.53 17.84
C PRO A 36 20.78 3.36 17.52
N CYS A 37 20.77 2.93 16.26
CA CYS A 37 20.01 1.78 15.77
C CYS A 37 20.45 0.45 16.42
N SER A 38 21.20 0.52 17.52
CA SER A 38 21.80 -0.62 18.21
C SER A 38 21.02 -1.11 19.42
N ASN A 39 20.00 -0.41 19.93
CA ASN A 39 19.34 -0.79 21.20
C ASN A 39 17.81 -0.95 21.14
N ALA A 40 17.22 -1.06 19.94
CA ALA A 40 15.95 -1.77 19.82
C ALA A 40 16.28 -3.27 19.78
N GLU A 41 16.72 -3.84 20.91
CA GLU A 41 16.50 -5.26 21.16
C GLU A 41 14.98 -5.44 21.12
N LEU A 42 14.45 -5.73 19.94
CA LEU A 42 13.19 -6.43 19.80
C LEU A 42 13.34 -7.66 20.68
N ARG A 43 12.76 -7.63 21.88
CA ARG A 43 12.51 -8.84 22.64
C ARG A 43 11.61 -9.69 21.74
N MET A 44 12.24 -10.59 20.98
CA MET A 44 11.61 -11.78 20.46
C MET A 44 11.11 -12.55 21.68
N GLN A 45 9.97 -12.15 22.24
CA GLN A 45 9.21 -13.03 23.10
C GLN A 45 8.82 -14.20 22.24
N GLU A 46 9.56 -15.29 22.45
CA GLU A 46 9.30 -16.67 22.07
C GLU A 46 8.10 -16.83 21.15
N LEU A 47 8.32 -16.68 19.84
CA LEU A 47 7.45 -17.35 18.89
C LEU A 47 7.52 -18.84 19.25
N PRO A 48 6.39 -19.50 19.55
CA PRO A 48 6.41 -20.83 20.13
C PRO A 48 7.13 -21.82 19.19
N GLY A 49 8.35 -22.22 19.59
CA GLY A 49 8.95 -23.52 19.26
C GLY A 49 9.33 -23.80 17.81
N GLN A 50 9.79 -22.82 17.01
CA GLN A 50 10.33 -23.14 15.68
C GLN A 50 11.77 -23.69 15.76
N ASN A 51 11.86 -25.00 16.01
CA ASN A 51 12.99 -25.80 15.54
C ASN A 51 12.93 -25.86 14.01
N PHE A 52 13.32 -24.78 13.32
CA PHE A 52 13.58 -24.89 11.89
C PHE A 52 14.70 -25.91 11.69
N PRO A 53 14.55 -26.86 10.75
CA PRO A 53 15.66 -27.74 10.43
C PRO A 53 16.87 -26.88 10.05
N PRO A 54 18.09 -27.20 10.53
CA PRO A 54 19.27 -26.45 10.16
C PRO A 54 19.39 -26.46 8.64
N CYS A 55 19.30 -25.29 8.01
CA CYS A 55 19.55 -25.14 6.58
C CYS A 55 21.05 -25.34 6.34
N ASP A 56 21.45 -26.46 5.75
CA ASP A 56 22.80 -26.57 5.19
C ASP A 56 22.85 -25.86 3.83
N LEU A 57 23.20 -24.57 3.86
CA LEU A 57 23.32 -23.75 2.66
C LEU A 57 24.45 -24.19 1.74
N SER A 58 25.39 -25.02 2.21
CA SER A 58 26.49 -25.51 1.39
C SER A 58 26.04 -26.54 0.35
N GLU A 59 24.84 -27.09 0.52
CA GLU A 59 24.29 -28.15 -0.33
C GLU A 59 23.29 -27.65 -1.41
N ILE A 60 22.99 -26.34 -1.47
CA ILE A 60 22.01 -25.80 -2.44
C ILE A 60 22.72 -24.94 -3.50
N PRO A 61 23.10 -25.50 -4.66
CA PRO A 61 23.57 -24.72 -5.79
C PRO A 61 22.50 -23.72 -6.28
N VAL A 62 22.93 -22.51 -6.64
CA VAL A 62 22.07 -21.48 -7.29
C VAL A 62 21.32 -22.06 -8.50
N ALA A 63 21.96 -22.96 -9.25
CA ALA A 63 21.37 -23.62 -10.41
C ALA A 63 20.16 -24.52 -10.07
N GLU A 64 20.06 -25.03 -8.83
CA GLU A 64 18.90 -25.81 -8.40
C GLU A 64 17.69 -24.92 -8.11
N GLU A 65 17.93 -23.73 -7.56
CA GLU A 65 16.86 -22.74 -7.28
C GLU A 65 16.44 -21.97 -8.53
N CYS A 66 17.41 -21.73 -9.43
CA CYS A 66 17.29 -20.86 -10.60
C CYS A 66 18.01 -21.45 -11.84
N PRO A 67 17.52 -22.57 -12.40
CA PRO A 67 18.21 -23.32 -13.45
C PRO A 67 18.22 -22.64 -14.83
N ALA A 68 17.30 -21.70 -15.07
CA ALA A 68 17.06 -21.17 -16.41
C ALA A 68 17.99 -19.99 -16.76
N THR A 69 18.46 -19.93 -18.01
CA THR A 69 18.93 -18.67 -18.59
C THR A 69 17.71 -17.90 -19.08
N THR A 70 17.68 -16.58 -18.88
CA THR A 70 16.56 -15.75 -19.36
C THR A 70 16.59 -15.61 -20.87
N SER A 71 15.48 -15.13 -21.47
CA SER A 71 15.45 -14.83 -22.90
C SER A 71 16.40 -13.68 -23.29
N THR A 72 16.79 -12.85 -22.33
CA THR A 72 17.78 -11.77 -22.47
C THR A 72 19.23 -12.23 -22.32
N GLY A 73 19.49 -13.52 -22.06
CA GLY A 73 20.84 -14.06 -21.87
C GLY A 73 21.40 -13.88 -20.46
N LEU A 74 20.57 -13.48 -19.48
CA LEU A 74 20.96 -13.41 -18.07
C LEU A 74 21.14 -14.82 -17.50
N THR A 75 22.29 -15.08 -16.87
CA THR A 75 22.55 -16.32 -16.14
C THR A 75 22.48 -16.06 -14.64
N TRP A 76 21.60 -16.76 -13.93
CA TRP A 76 21.38 -16.51 -12.50
C TRP A 76 22.59 -16.83 -11.62
N SER A 77 23.44 -17.76 -12.04
CA SER A 77 24.72 -18.05 -11.37
C SER A 77 25.69 -16.85 -11.40
N SER A 78 25.88 -16.21 -12.57
CA SER A 78 26.66 -14.97 -12.69
C SER A 78 26.00 -13.85 -11.91
N TYR A 79 24.68 -13.71 -12.03
CA TYR A 79 23.91 -12.69 -11.34
C TYR A 79 24.03 -12.76 -9.82
N SER A 80 24.06 -13.96 -9.24
CA SER A 80 24.29 -14.16 -7.81
C SER A 80 25.64 -13.58 -7.39
N GLY A 81 26.72 -13.91 -8.11
CA GLY A 81 28.05 -13.34 -7.85
C GLY A 81 28.08 -11.82 -7.96
N GLU A 82 27.47 -11.28 -9.02
CA GLU A 82 27.31 -9.83 -9.22
C GLU A 82 26.56 -9.17 -8.06
N LEU A 83 25.49 -9.79 -7.54
CA LEU A 83 24.72 -9.27 -6.40
C LEU A 83 25.54 -9.24 -5.10
N TYR A 84 26.33 -10.28 -4.81
CA TYR A 84 27.23 -10.26 -3.65
C TYR A 84 28.29 -9.15 -3.76
N GLN A 85 28.85 -8.95 -4.95
CA GLN A 85 29.78 -7.86 -5.21
C GLN A 85 29.11 -6.49 -5.03
N ALA A 86 27.93 -6.28 -5.62
CA ALA A 86 27.17 -5.04 -5.48
C ALA A 86 26.83 -4.72 -4.01
N ARG A 87 26.53 -5.72 -3.18
CA ARG A 87 26.33 -5.55 -1.74
C ARG A 87 27.62 -5.22 -0.99
N ALA A 88 28.75 -5.77 -1.41
CA ALA A 88 30.05 -5.53 -0.79
C ALA A 88 30.51 -4.06 -0.95
N GLU A 89 30.01 -3.34 -1.95
CA GLU A 89 30.23 -1.90 -2.11
C GLU A 89 29.81 -1.09 -0.88
N LEU A 90 28.91 -1.60 -0.04
CA LEU A 90 28.57 -0.98 1.25
C LEU A 90 29.80 -0.75 2.13
N PHE A 91 30.79 -1.65 2.07
CA PHE A 91 32.01 -1.58 2.88
C PHE A 91 33.14 -0.80 2.20
N ILE A 92 33.09 -0.64 0.87
CA ILE A 92 34.14 0.00 0.07
C ILE A 92 33.74 1.44 -0.30
N GLY A 93 32.64 1.58 -1.03
CA GLY A 93 32.10 2.86 -1.51
C GLY A 93 30.96 3.43 -0.66
N GLY A 94 30.50 2.71 0.37
CA GLY A 94 29.42 3.12 1.26
C GLY A 94 28.02 2.84 0.69
N ALA A 95 26.98 3.29 1.41
CA ALA A 95 25.59 2.96 1.09
C ALA A 95 25.14 3.46 -0.29
N LYS A 96 25.61 4.64 -0.74
CA LYS A 96 25.29 5.20 -2.06
C LYS A 96 25.84 4.35 -3.20
N ALA A 97 27.08 3.85 -3.08
CA ALA A 97 27.69 2.97 -4.07
C ALA A 97 26.96 1.62 -4.14
N SER A 98 26.65 1.02 -2.99
CA SER A 98 25.83 -0.21 -2.90
C SER A 98 24.45 -0.02 -3.54
N THR A 99 23.75 1.07 -3.23
CA THR A 99 22.44 1.38 -3.84
C THR A 99 22.53 1.44 -5.36
N LEU A 100 23.50 2.16 -5.92
CA LEU A 100 23.65 2.28 -7.37
C LEU A 100 23.96 0.93 -8.02
N ALA A 101 24.89 0.15 -7.45
CA ALA A 101 25.28 -1.15 -7.98
C ALA A 101 24.11 -2.16 -7.94
N VAL A 102 23.39 -2.25 -6.82
CA VAL A 102 22.23 -3.15 -6.70
C VAL A 102 21.07 -2.71 -7.60
N HIS A 103 20.84 -1.40 -7.73
CA HIS A 103 19.81 -0.84 -8.61
C HIS A 103 20.06 -1.16 -10.09
N GLN A 104 21.30 -1.05 -10.57
CA GLN A 104 21.67 -1.44 -11.94
C GLN A 104 21.42 -2.94 -12.21
N LEU A 105 21.73 -3.80 -11.24
CA LEU A 105 21.43 -5.23 -11.35
C LEU A 105 19.93 -5.50 -11.37
N LEU A 106 19.16 -4.76 -10.60
CA LEU A 106 17.71 -4.88 -10.61
C LEU A 106 17.15 -4.47 -11.96
N GLU A 107 17.55 -3.31 -12.49
CA GLU A 107 17.13 -2.83 -13.81
C GLU A 107 17.43 -3.83 -14.93
N LYS A 108 18.64 -4.44 -14.90
CA LYS A 108 19.01 -5.52 -15.82
C LYS A 108 18.05 -6.71 -15.73
N ALA A 109 17.75 -7.17 -14.51
CA ALA A 109 16.89 -8.32 -14.26
C ALA A 109 15.41 -8.06 -14.56
N THR A 110 14.94 -6.81 -14.42
CA THR A 110 13.54 -6.42 -14.65
C THR A 110 13.30 -5.77 -16.02
N SER A 111 14.32 -5.67 -16.88
CA SER A 111 14.19 -5.15 -18.25
C SER A 111 13.14 -5.87 -19.11
N ARG A 112 12.88 -7.16 -18.80
CA ARG A 112 11.69 -7.91 -19.21
C ARG A 112 11.09 -8.55 -17.98
N PHE A 113 10.01 -7.98 -17.45
CA PHE A 113 9.51 -8.39 -16.14
C PHE A 113 9.05 -9.86 -16.10
N SER A 114 8.53 -10.39 -17.21
CA SER A 114 8.16 -11.81 -17.33
C SER A 114 9.35 -12.77 -17.17
N ASP A 115 10.55 -12.38 -17.60
CA ASP A 115 11.78 -13.17 -17.40
C ASP A 115 12.24 -13.18 -15.94
N ALA A 116 11.95 -12.12 -15.18
CA ALA A 116 12.32 -11.99 -13.78
C ALA A 116 11.68 -13.09 -12.91
N PHE A 117 10.50 -13.59 -13.29
CA PHE A 117 9.84 -14.70 -12.60
C PHE A 117 10.56 -16.06 -12.74
N SER A 118 11.55 -16.18 -13.63
CA SER A 118 12.35 -17.40 -13.77
C SER A 118 13.26 -17.68 -12.57
N CYS A 119 13.57 -16.67 -11.74
CA CYS A 119 14.34 -16.82 -10.50
C CYS A 119 13.83 -15.90 -9.39
N LYS A 120 12.70 -16.26 -8.79
CA LYS A 120 12.07 -15.51 -7.70
C LYS A 120 13.02 -15.18 -6.53
N PRO A 121 13.86 -16.11 -6.02
CA PRO A 121 14.77 -15.81 -4.90
C PRO A 121 15.81 -14.72 -5.22
N ALA A 122 16.28 -14.64 -6.47
CA ALA A 122 17.19 -13.56 -6.91
C ALA A 122 16.52 -12.19 -6.79
N LEU A 123 15.31 -12.05 -7.33
CA LEU A 123 14.60 -10.78 -7.35
C LEU A 123 14.27 -10.33 -5.93
N ILE A 124 13.73 -11.22 -5.08
CA ILE A 124 13.48 -10.94 -3.66
C ILE A 124 14.76 -10.41 -3.00
N SER A 125 15.89 -11.07 -3.25
CA SER A 125 17.18 -10.72 -2.65
C SER A 125 17.75 -9.40 -3.16
N THR A 126 17.60 -9.10 -4.45
CA THR A 126 18.02 -7.82 -5.03
C THR A 126 17.16 -6.68 -4.48
N TYR A 127 15.84 -6.83 -4.48
CA TYR A 127 14.90 -5.87 -3.90
C TYR A 127 15.20 -5.61 -2.42
N PHE A 128 15.40 -6.67 -1.64
CA PHE A 128 15.75 -6.58 -0.22
C PHE A 128 17.09 -5.89 0.02
N SER A 129 18.11 -6.21 -0.78
CA SER A 129 19.44 -5.60 -0.68
C SER A 129 19.42 -4.11 -1.00
N LEU A 130 18.62 -3.71 -2.00
CA LEU A 130 18.41 -2.32 -2.35
C LEU A 130 17.68 -1.57 -1.24
N ALA A 131 16.60 -2.15 -0.71
CA ALA A 131 15.86 -1.59 0.41
C ALA A 131 16.74 -1.37 1.65
N ARG A 132 17.58 -2.33 2.02
CA ARG A 132 18.53 -2.19 3.14
C ARG A 132 19.52 -1.04 2.91
N SER A 133 20.07 -0.91 1.71
CA SER A 133 21.01 0.17 1.38
C SER A 133 20.34 1.55 1.45
N LEU A 134 19.07 1.64 1.05
CA LEU A 134 18.26 2.86 1.14
C LEU A 134 17.87 3.20 2.59
N MET A 135 17.54 2.21 3.42
CA MET A 135 17.30 2.41 4.86
C MET A 135 18.51 3.04 5.55
N LEU A 136 19.72 2.57 5.24
CA LEU A 136 20.95 3.13 5.80
C LEU A 136 21.18 4.60 5.40
N GLN A 137 20.50 5.07 4.35
CA GLN A 137 20.51 6.46 3.91
C GLN A 137 19.32 7.26 4.46
N GLY A 138 18.50 6.68 5.34
CA GLY A 138 17.28 7.31 5.85
C GLY A 138 16.11 7.33 4.85
N ARG A 139 16.22 6.60 3.73
CA ARG A 139 15.23 6.60 2.64
C ARG A 139 14.12 5.55 2.87
N LEU A 140 13.33 5.73 3.93
CA LEU A 140 12.41 4.73 4.46
C LEU A 140 11.26 4.37 3.51
N ARG A 141 10.59 5.35 2.88
CA ARG A 141 9.50 5.03 1.94
C ARG A 141 9.98 4.31 0.69
N ARG A 142 11.14 4.72 0.17
CA ARG A 142 11.75 4.05 -0.98
C ARG A 142 12.14 2.63 -0.63
N ALA A 143 12.73 2.43 0.55
CA ALA A 143 13.03 1.11 1.06
C ALA A 143 11.78 0.24 1.18
N LEU A 144 10.70 0.76 1.77
CA LEU A 144 9.42 0.04 1.88
C LEU A 144 8.87 -0.34 0.50
N ALA A 145 8.88 0.58 -0.47
CA ALA A 145 8.43 0.30 -1.82
C ALA A 145 9.19 -0.87 -2.45
N PHE A 146 10.52 -0.93 -2.28
CA PHE A 146 11.31 -2.05 -2.79
C PHE A 146 11.06 -3.36 -2.06
N ILE A 147 10.85 -3.34 -0.73
CA ILE A 147 10.41 -4.53 0.00
C ILE A 147 9.10 -5.07 -0.57
N GLN A 148 8.09 -4.19 -0.71
CA GLN A 148 6.78 -4.55 -1.26
C GLN A 148 6.90 -5.08 -2.69
N MET A 149 7.71 -4.46 -3.55
CA MET A 149 7.97 -4.97 -4.90
C MET A 149 8.65 -6.36 -4.88
N GLY A 150 9.50 -6.64 -3.89
CA GLY A 150 10.06 -7.99 -3.68
C GLY A 150 8.98 -9.04 -3.39
N PHE A 151 7.91 -8.68 -2.67
CA PHE A 151 6.80 -9.58 -2.36
C PHE A 151 6.00 -10.04 -3.60
N ILE A 152 6.11 -9.34 -4.73
CA ILE A 152 5.55 -9.82 -6.03
C ILE A 152 6.08 -11.21 -6.39
N PHE A 153 7.29 -11.55 -5.97
CA PHE A 153 7.97 -12.78 -6.33
C PHE A 153 7.81 -13.88 -5.27
N VAL A 154 7.09 -13.63 -4.17
CA VAL A 154 6.90 -14.62 -3.10
C VAL A 154 5.85 -15.64 -3.53
N ARG A 155 6.14 -16.94 -3.33
CA ARG A 155 5.24 -18.03 -3.75
C ARG A 155 4.09 -18.21 -2.76
N ASP A 156 3.03 -18.89 -3.20
CA ASP A 156 1.90 -19.33 -2.35
C ASP A 156 2.32 -20.22 -1.17
N LYS A 157 3.49 -20.87 -1.25
CA LYS A 157 4.07 -21.67 -0.17
C LYS A 157 4.89 -20.84 0.83
N GLY A 158 4.83 -19.51 0.73
CA GLY A 158 5.65 -18.60 1.49
C GLY A 158 7.08 -18.51 0.96
N PHE A 159 7.97 -18.04 1.82
CA PHE A 159 9.38 -17.90 1.53
C PHE A 159 10.15 -19.19 1.77
N SER A 160 11.25 -19.35 1.03
CA SER A 160 12.27 -20.34 1.41
C SER A 160 13.15 -19.73 2.50
N GLU A 161 13.18 -20.38 3.67
CA GLU A 161 14.14 -20.01 4.74
C GLU A 161 15.54 -20.56 4.45
N CYS A 162 15.64 -21.59 3.60
CA CYS A 162 16.90 -22.09 3.08
C CYS A 162 17.08 -21.59 1.64
N SER A 163 17.97 -20.62 1.45
CA SER A 163 18.23 -20.02 0.14
C SER A 163 19.71 -19.73 -0.02
N SER A 164 20.26 -20.00 -1.21
CA SER A 164 21.63 -19.61 -1.56
C SER A 164 21.77 -18.09 -1.79
N TRP A 165 20.65 -17.37 -1.77
CA TRP A 165 20.57 -15.94 -1.98
C TRP A 165 20.55 -15.16 -0.66
N PRO A 166 20.96 -13.88 -0.66
CA PRO A 166 21.21 -13.14 0.57
C PRO A 166 19.97 -12.62 1.32
N ALA A 167 18.77 -13.04 0.94
CA ALA A 167 17.54 -12.74 1.65
C ALA A 167 16.81 -14.03 2.03
N GLN A 168 16.55 -14.17 3.32
CA GLN A 168 15.62 -15.16 3.86
C GLN A 168 14.22 -14.56 3.96
N GLY A 169 13.22 -15.43 4.02
CA GLY A 169 11.84 -14.99 4.06
C GLY A 169 11.48 -14.13 5.24
N TRP A 170 11.79 -14.68 6.41
CA TRP A 170 11.50 -14.02 7.66
C TRP A 170 12.17 -12.64 7.78
N ASP A 171 13.40 -12.50 7.27
CA ASP A 171 14.11 -11.23 7.22
C ASP A 171 13.35 -10.17 6.41
N VAL A 172 12.82 -10.56 5.24
CA VAL A 172 12.04 -9.67 4.36
C VAL A 172 10.74 -9.28 5.04
N MET A 173 10.04 -10.23 5.68
CA MET A 173 8.78 -9.97 6.39
C MET A 173 8.95 -9.06 7.60
N LEU A 174 9.97 -9.31 8.43
CA LEU A 174 10.27 -8.48 9.59
C LEU A 174 10.66 -7.06 9.17
N ALA A 175 11.45 -6.93 8.09
CA ALA A 175 11.79 -5.64 7.52
C ALA A 175 10.54 -4.92 6.99
N GLY A 176 9.67 -5.62 6.26
CA GLY A 176 8.39 -5.10 5.77
C GLY A 176 7.52 -4.58 6.90
N ARG A 177 7.29 -5.38 7.95
CA ARG A 177 6.53 -4.97 9.15
C ARG A 177 7.12 -3.73 9.80
N SER A 178 8.44 -3.72 10.02
CA SER A 178 9.13 -2.63 10.70
C SER A 178 9.07 -1.33 9.88
N LEU A 179 9.29 -1.43 8.57
CA LEU A 179 9.22 -0.28 7.66
C LEU A 179 7.78 0.22 7.51
N THR A 180 6.79 -0.64 7.36
CA THR A 180 5.38 -0.25 7.29
C THR A 180 5.00 0.55 8.55
N ALA A 181 5.36 0.07 9.74
CA ALA A 181 5.08 0.79 10.98
C ALA A 181 5.77 2.17 11.03
N ARG A 182 7.02 2.28 10.57
CA ARG A 182 7.76 3.54 10.54
C ARG A 182 7.22 4.52 9.51
N VAL A 183 6.96 4.06 8.28
CA VAL A 183 6.38 4.88 7.22
C VAL A 183 4.99 5.36 7.61
N ARG A 184 4.18 4.48 8.21
CA ARG A 184 2.87 4.80 8.74
C ARG A 184 2.94 5.88 9.83
N ALA A 185 3.85 5.77 10.78
CA ALA A 185 4.04 6.81 11.80
C ALA A 185 4.35 8.18 11.17
N LEU A 186 5.03 8.19 10.02
CA LEU A 186 5.25 9.42 9.29
C LEU A 186 3.99 9.87 8.49
N ASP A 187 3.11 8.95 8.05
CA ASP A 187 1.90 9.24 7.22
C ASP A 187 0.68 9.63 8.07
N ASP A 188 0.54 9.04 9.26
CA ASP A 188 -0.63 9.15 10.13
C ASP A 188 -0.90 10.59 10.60
N GLU A 189 0.13 11.46 10.65
CA GLU A 189 -0.02 12.89 10.96
C GLU A 189 -0.93 13.65 9.96
N SER A 190 -1.20 13.05 8.79
CA SER A 190 -1.96 13.66 7.72
C SER A 190 -3.46 13.35 7.73
N VAL A 191 -3.91 12.34 8.49
CA VAL A 191 -5.27 11.80 8.35
C VAL A 191 -6.27 12.67 9.11
N LEU A 192 -7.28 13.17 8.40
CA LEU A 192 -8.33 13.97 9.00
C LEU A 192 -9.19 13.12 9.94
N GLN A 193 -9.50 13.65 11.11
CA GLN A 193 -10.49 13.03 12.00
C GLN A 193 -11.88 13.37 11.48
N VAL A 194 -12.53 12.39 10.85
CA VAL A 194 -13.88 12.53 10.28
C VAL A 194 -14.87 11.69 11.10
N PRO A 195 -16.04 12.25 11.50
CA PRO A 195 -17.07 11.49 12.18
C PRO A 195 -17.48 10.24 11.37
N LYS A 196 -17.74 9.12 12.05
CA LYS A 196 -18.07 7.85 11.38
C LYS A 196 -19.25 7.96 10.41
N MET A 197 -20.30 8.63 10.86
CA MET A 197 -21.54 8.86 10.12
C MET A 197 -21.47 10.03 9.13
N HIS A 198 -20.29 10.61 8.88
CA HIS A 198 -20.15 11.75 7.96
C HIS A 198 -20.57 11.39 6.54
N ARG A 199 -21.46 12.19 5.94
CA ARG A 199 -21.88 12.07 4.55
C ARG A 199 -21.41 13.26 3.74
N VAL A 200 -20.94 13.01 2.52
CA VAL A 200 -20.62 14.07 1.57
C VAL A 200 -21.84 14.31 0.69
N GLU A 201 -22.40 15.52 0.77
CA GLU A 201 -23.63 15.87 0.04
C GLU A 201 -23.47 15.62 -1.47
N GLY A 202 -24.42 14.89 -2.04
CA GLY A 202 -24.46 14.58 -3.48
C GLY A 202 -23.46 13.53 -3.95
N MET A 203 -22.58 13.01 -3.08
CA MET A 203 -21.65 11.95 -3.46
C MET A 203 -22.39 10.62 -3.66
N ARG A 204 -22.18 10.00 -4.82
CA ARG A 204 -22.79 8.71 -5.18
C ARG A 204 -21.74 7.62 -5.11
N VAL A 205 -21.98 6.63 -4.26
CA VAL A 205 -21.06 5.51 -4.04
C VAL A 205 -21.75 4.20 -4.38
N ALA A 206 -21.04 3.32 -5.10
CA ALA A 206 -21.43 1.94 -5.31
C ALA A 206 -20.49 0.97 -4.58
N VAL A 207 -21.05 -0.10 -4.02
CA VAL A 207 -20.31 -1.27 -3.55
C VAL A 207 -20.32 -2.32 -4.66
N VAL A 208 -19.13 -2.78 -5.06
CA VAL A 208 -18.96 -3.72 -6.17
C VAL A 208 -18.23 -4.96 -5.69
N THR A 209 -18.72 -6.12 -6.10
CA THR A 209 -18.14 -7.40 -5.70
C THR A 209 -18.42 -8.51 -6.70
N ILE A 210 -17.55 -9.52 -6.72
CA ILE A 210 -17.75 -10.78 -7.42
C ILE A 210 -17.77 -11.91 -6.41
N CYS A 211 -18.80 -12.75 -6.47
CA CYS A 211 -18.90 -13.97 -5.70
C CYS A 211 -19.44 -15.11 -6.56
N SER A 212 -18.53 -15.75 -7.31
CA SER A 212 -18.81 -16.83 -8.25
C SER A 212 -18.89 -18.23 -7.61
N TYR A 213 -18.96 -18.31 -6.28
CA TYR A 213 -19.19 -19.57 -5.58
C TYR A 213 -20.57 -20.15 -5.87
N ALA A 214 -20.73 -21.44 -5.58
CA ALA A 214 -22.03 -22.10 -5.67
C ALA A 214 -23.05 -21.39 -4.76
N VAL A 215 -24.33 -21.44 -5.15
CA VAL A 215 -25.40 -20.63 -4.55
C VAL A 215 -25.62 -20.97 -3.07
N ASP A 216 -25.31 -22.21 -2.69
CA ASP A 216 -25.45 -22.76 -1.34
C ASP A 216 -24.19 -22.58 -0.48
N GLU A 217 -23.10 -22.02 -1.01
CA GLU A 217 -21.89 -21.78 -0.23
C GLU A 217 -22.12 -20.68 0.82
N PRO A 218 -21.85 -20.93 2.12
CA PRO A 218 -22.16 -19.98 3.19
C PRO A 218 -21.57 -18.59 2.97
N VAL A 219 -20.33 -18.52 2.49
CA VAL A 219 -19.65 -17.23 2.24
C VAL A 219 -20.43 -16.35 1.27
N LYS A 220 -21.07 -16.93 0.23
CA LYS A 220 -21.83 -16.17 -0.76
C LYS A 220 -23.11 -15.59 -0.17
N LEU A 221 -23.85 -16.41 0.58
CA LEU A 221 -25.09 -16.00 1.24
C LEU A 221 -24.83 -14.93 2.29
N ILE A 222 -23.85 -15.17 3.17
CA ILE A 222 -23.48 -14.27 4.26
C ILE A 222 -22.97 -12.95 3.70
N CYS A 223 -22.12 -12.99 2.68
CA CYS A 223 -21.56 -11.78 2.09
C CYS A 223 -22.60 -10.93 1.35
N ASP A 224 -23.54 -11.56 0.63
CA ASP A 224 -24.68 -10.88 0.01
C ASP A 224 -25.55 -10.17 1.06
N GLN A 225 -25.86 -10.86 2.16
CA GLN A 225 -26.62 -10.28 3.28
C GLN A 225 -25.88 -9.10 3.94
N ASN A 226 -24.59 -9.27 4.26
CA ASN A 226 -23.75 -8.24 4.88
C ASN A 226 -23.79 -6.93 4.07
N ARG A 227 -23.54 -7.03 2.76
CA ARG A 227 -23.49 -5.88 1.85
C ARG A 227 -24.85 -5.24 1.65
N LYS A 228 -25.91 -6.03 1.46
CA LYS A 228 -27.27 -5.50 1.30
C LYS A 228 -27.71 -4.74 2.56
N LEU A 229 -27.42 -5.27 3.74
CA LEU A 229 -27.78 -4.63 5.00
C LEU A 229 -27.01 -3.31 5.18
N TYR A 230 -25.69 -3.33 4.98
CA TYR A 230 -24.85 -2.13 5.05
C TYR A 230 -25.29 -1.07 4.03
N SER A 231 -25.47 -1.46 2.78
CA SER A 231 -25.87 -0.54 1.72
C SER A 231 -27.28 0.01 1.91
N MET A 232 -28.21 -0.77 2.47
CA MET A 232 -29.55 -0.28 2.84
C MET A 232 -29.48 0.76 3.96
N LEU A 233 -28.64 0.54 4.98
CA LEU A 233 -28.45 1.46 6.10
C LEU A 233 -27.95 2.83 5.62
N HIS A 234 -27.08 2.86 4.63
CA HIS A 234 -26.41 4.09 4.17
C HIS A 234 -26.89 4.63 2.82
N GLY A 235 -27.80 3.93 2.13
CA GLY A 235 -28.31 4.33 0.82
C GLY A 235 -27.25 4.22 -0.30
N TYR A 236 -26.43 3.16 -0.27
CA TYR A 236 -25.51 2.83 -1.35
C TYR A 236 -26.12 1.80 -2.30
N ASP A 237 -25.69 1.79 -3.55
CA ASP A 237 -26.03 0.72 -4.49
C ASP A 237 -25.06 -0.46 -4.35
N VAL A 238 -25.54 -1.69 -4.61
CA VAL A 238 -24.71 -2.90 -4.63
C VAL A 238 -24.75 -3.53 -6.02
N HIS A 239 -23.58 -3.73 -6.62
CA HIS A 239 -23.39 -4.52 -7.84
C HIS A 239 -22.75 -5.85 -7.45
N PHE A 240 -23.60 -6.89 -7.35
CA PHE A 240 -23.19 -8.23 -6.92
C PHE A 240 -23.13 -9.18 -8.11
N PHE A 241 -21.93 -9.38 -8.64
CA PHE A 241 -21.69 -10.29 -9.77
C PHE A 241 -21.50 -11.71 -9.26
N THR A 242 -22.24 -12.65 -9.82
CA THR A 242 -22.25 -14.08 -9.45
C THR A 242 -21.70 -14.99 -10.53
N ASP A 243 -21.52 -14.47 -11.75
CA ASP A 243 -21.08 -15.23 -12.91
C ASP A 243 -20.33 -14.30 -13.88
N PRO A 244 -19.26 -14.76 -14.57
CA PRO A 244 -18.52 -13.94 -15.53
C PRO A 244 -19.40 -13.39 -16.67
N SER A 245 -20.49 -14.06 -17.06
CA SER A 245 -21.40 -13.56 -18.10
C SER A 245 -22.14 -12.29 -17.71
N GLN A 246 -22.19 -11.94 -16.42
CA GLN A 246 -22.76 -10.69 -15.93
C GLN A 246 -21.78 -9.50 -16.10
N ILE A 247 -20.51 -9.77 -16.41
CA ILE A 247 -19.49 -8.76 -16.61
C ILE A 247 -19.33 -8.53 -18.11
N THR A 248 -19.94 -7.46 -18.61
CA THR A 248 -19.88 -7.07 -20.02
C THR A 248 -18.43 -6.90 -20.50
N PRO A 249 -18.05 -7.45 -21.67
CA PRO A 249 -16.76 -7.15 -22.28
C PRO A 249 -16.62 -5.67 -22.62
N ASN A 250 -15.47 -5.08 -22.33
CA ASN A 250 -15.15 -3.71 -22.67
C ASN A 250 -14.30 -3.67 -23.96
N SER A 251 -14.97 -3.61 -25.12
CA SER A 251 -14.29 -3.68 -26.42
C SER A 251 -13.36 -2.48 -26.66
N GLY A 252 -13.71 -1.29 -26.16
CA GLY A 252 -12.89 -0.08 -26.30
C GLY A 252 -11.54 -0.20 -25.61
N SER A 253 -11.52 -0.89 -24.47
CA SER A 253 -10.32 -1.13 -23.66
C SER A 253 -9.73 -2.53 -23.82
N GLN A 254 -10.30 -3.36 -24.70
CA GLN A 254 -9.88 -4.76 -24.93
C GLN A 254 -9.87 -5.59 -23.63
N MET A 255 -10.91 -5.46 -22.82
CA MET A 255 -11.04 -6.19 -21.56
C MET A 255 -12.19 -7.20 -21.67
N ASP A 256 -11.86 -8.49 -21.57
CA ASP A 256 -12.84 -9.57 -21.60
C ASP A 256 -12.48 -10.62 -20.55
N VAL A 257 -13.40 -10.86 -19.61
CA VAL A 257 -13.20 -11.83 -18.53
C VAL A 257 -13.11 -13.28 -19.03
N LEU A 258 -13.47 -13.52 -20.29
CA LEU A 258 -13.41 -14.83 -20.96
C LEU A 258 -12.22 -14.97 -21.93
N ASP A 259 -11.22 -14.09 -21.88
CA ASP A 259 -10.08 -14.09 -22.81
C ASP A 259 -9.07 -15.24 -22.63
N GLY A 260 -9.20 -16.05 -21.58
CA GLY A 260 -8.28 -17.15 -21.26
C GLY A 260 -6.89 -16.70 -20.78
N VAL A 261 -6.68 -15.39 -20.63
CA VAL A 261 -5.48 -14.80 -20.05
C VAL A 261 -5.71 -14.52 -18.57
N HIS A 262 -6.83 -13.89 -18.26
CA HIS A 262 -7.14 -13.41 -16.91
C HIS A 262 -7.88 -14.45 -16.07
N LYS A 263 -7.32 -14.75 -14.90
CA LYS A 263 -7.94 -15.62 -13.89
C LYS A 263 -9.11 -14.92 -13.20
N ALA A 264 -9.97 -15.67 -12.51
CA ALA A 264 -11.20 -15.13 -11.92
C ALA A 264 -11.00 -13.94 -10.97
N PHE A 265 -9.90 -13.91 -10.22
CA PHE A 265 -9.57 -12.79 -9.35
C PHE A 265 -9.31 -11.47 -10.12
N PHE A 266 -8.92 -11.50 -11.40
CA PHE A 266 -8.78 -10.30 -12.23
C PHE A 266 -10.11 -9.71 -12.70
N TRP A 267 -11.20 -10.47 -12.66
CA TRP A 267 -12.49 -10.00 -13.17
C TRP A 267 -12.97 -8.72 -12.46
N LYS A 268 -12.47 -8.46 -11.24
CA LYS A 268 -12.71 -7.23 -10.47
C LYS A 268 -12.37 -5.96 -11.25
N VAL A 269 -11.31 -6.00 -12.05
CA VAL A 269 -10.84 -4.84 -12.83
C VAL A 269 -11.87 -4.44 -13.89
N ASN A 270 -12.40 -5.41 -14.66
CA ASN A 270 -13.42 -5.16 -15.67
C ASN A 270 -14.79 -4.85 -15.05
N ALA A 271 -15.16 -5.55 -13.96
CA ALA A 271 -16.41 -5.29 -13.25
C ALA A 271 -16.49 -3.85 -12.72
N VAL A 272 -15.43 -3.36 -12.07
CA VAL A 272 -15.38 -1.97 -11.58
C VAL A 272 -15.41 -0.98 -12.74
N LYS A 273 -14.68 -1.25 -13.84
CA LYS A 273 -14.71 -0.38 -15.03
C LYS A 273 -16.11 -0.26 -15.62
N ASN A 274 -16.84 -1.37 -15.75
CA ASN A 274 -18.23 -1.35 -16.24
C ASN A 274 -19.13 -0.49 -15.36
N VAL A 275 -18.98 -0.56 -14.03
CA VAL A 275 -19.75 0.25 -13.08
C VAL A 275 -19.40 1.74 -13.22
N LEU A 276 -18.12 2.10 -13.31
CA LEU A 276 -17.68 3.49 -13.53
C LEU A 276 -18.18 4.05 -14.86
N GLU A 277 -18.19 3.25 -15.93
CA GLU A 277 -18.66 3.68 -17.25
C GLU A 277 -20.16 3.96 -17.33
N THR A 278 -20.95 3.53 -16.35
CA THR A 278 -22.35 3.95 -16.24
C THR A 278 -22.52 5.44 -15.92
N LYS A 279 -21.47 6.11 -15.42
CA LYS A 279 -21.46 7.51 -14.97
C LYS A 279 -22.50 7.83 -13.87
N LYS A 280 -22.99 6.78 -13.19
CA LYS A 280 -23.94 6.88 -12.08
C LYS A 280 -23.27 7.12 -10.72
N TYR A 281 -21.98 6.87 -10.60
CA TYR A 281 -21.27 6.90 -9.33
C TYR A 281 -20.02 7.77 -9.44
N ASP A 282 -19.72 8.47 -8.36
CA ASP A 282 -18.49 9.26 -8.23
C ASP A 282 -17.38 8.38 -7.65
N TRP A 283 -17.73 7.40 -6.81
CA TRP A 283 -16.82 6.43 -6.23
C TRP A 283 -17.37 5.00 -6.30
N VAL A 284 -16.46 4.05 -6.44
CA VAL A 284 -16.71 2.62 -6.33
C VAL A 284 -15.85 2.06 -5.19
N LEU A 285 -16.48 1.37 -4.25
CA LEU A 285 -15.81 0.49 -3.29
C LEU A 285 -15.80 -0.93 -3.86
N TRP A 286 -14.62 -1.44 -4.21
CA TRP A 286 -14.42 -2.86 -4.45
C TRP A 286 -14.29 -3.62 -3.14
N MET A 287 -14.96 -4.78 -3.04
CA MET A 287 -14.78 -5.74 -1.94
C MET A 287 -14.78 -7.19 -2.44
N ASP A 288 -13.77 -7.97 -2.06
CA ASP A 288 -13.72 -9.43 -2.27
C ASP A 288 -14.84 -10.14 -1.47
N CYS A 289 -15.33 -11.29 -1.94
CA CYS A 289 -16.48 -11.99 -1.31
C CYS A 289 -16.22 -12.46 0.14
N ASP A 290 -14.97 -12.50 0.57
CA ASP A 290 -14.53 -12.86 1.92
C ASP A 290 -14.13 -11.63 2.76
N ALA A 291 -14.53 -10.43 2.35
CA ALA A 291 -14.43 -9.19 3.12
C ALA A 291 -15.82 -8.72 3.59
N PHE A 292 -15.94 -8.42 4.88
CA PHE A 292 -17.20 -8.09 5.56
C PHE A 292 -17.11 -6.72 6.23
N PHE A 293 -18.19 -5.94 6.15
CA PHE A 293 -18.37 -4.76 6.99
C PHE A 293 -18.52 -5.21 8.45
N MET A 294 -17.88 -4.47 9.36
CA MET A 294 -17.81 -4.77 10.79
C MET A 294 -18.21 -3.59 11.69
N ASP A 295 -18.18 -2.37 11.15
CA ASP A 295 -18.64 -1.15 11.80
C ASP A 295 -19.81 -0.55 11.00
N PRO A 296 -21.08 -0.81 11.37
CA PRO A 296 -22.22 -0.27 10.65
C PRO A 296 -22.39 1.24 10.79
N GLU A 297 -21.76 1.89 11.78
CA GLU A 297 -21.79 3.36 11.92
C GLU A 297 -20.86 4.06 10.93
N ARG A 298 -19.83 3.37 10.44
CA ARG A 298 -18.87 4.00 9.55
C ARG A 298 -19.40 4.00 8.14
N THR A 299 -19.49 5.18 7.56
CA THR A 299 -19.88 5.39 6.15
C THR A 299 -18.65 5.32 5.24
N ILE A 300 -18.85 4.92 3.99
CA ILE A 300 -17.79 4.96 2.97
C ILE A 300 -17.36 6.41 2.71
N ASP A 301 -18.32 7.35 2.73
CA ASP A 301 -18.10 8.79 2.64
C ASP A 301 -17.09 9.28 3.69
N SER A 302 -17.22 8.84 4.94
CA SER A 302 -16.28 9.23 5.99
C SER A 302 -14.86 8.79 5.68
N VAL A 303 -14.67 7.57 5.18
CA VAL A 303 -13.34 7.06 4.80
C VAL A 303 -12.79 7.82 3.60
N ILE A 304 -13.61 8.10 2.59
CA ILE A 304 -13.21 8.94 1.45
C ILE A 304 -12.76 10.31 1.95
N ALA A 305 -13.57 10.98 2.78
CA ALA A 305 -13.26 12.30 3.31
C ALA A 305 -11.98 12.34 4.17
N MET A 306 -11.69 11.27 4.93
CA MET A 306 -10.44 11.15 5.69
C MET A 306 -9.20 11.24 4.80
N TYR A 307 -9.28 10.68 3.59
CA TYR A 307 -8.12 10.50 2.72
C TYR A 307 -8.10 11.43 1.50
N SER A 308 -9.25 11.90 1.01
CA SER A 308 -9.35 12.75 -0.20
C SER A 308 -9.07 14.22 0.07
N ASN A 309 -9.43 14.73 1.26
CA ASN A 309 -9.23 16.13 1.63
C ASN A 309 -7.84 16.41 2.20
N THR A 310 -7.00 15.38 2.29
CA THR A 310 -5.59 15.55 2.62
C THR A 310 -4.90 16.15 1.39
N THR A 311 -4.72 17.47 1.44
CA THR A 311 -3.75 18.09 0.55
C THR A 311 -2.44 17.31 0.71
N ALA A 312 -1.75 17.03 -0.39
CA ALA A 312 -0.47 16.32 -0.38
C ALA A 312 0.68 16.96 0.45
N PRO A 313 0.66 18.22 1.00
CA PRO A 313 1.83 18.81 1.62
C PRO A 313 2.02 18.49 3.09
N SER A 314 1.32 17.54 3.72
CA SER A 314 1.43 17.37 5.18
C SER A 314 2.86 17.04 5.67
N ARG A 315 3.79 16.62 4.80
CA ARG A 315 5.12 16.14 5.22
C ARG A 315 6.32 16.96 4.81
N LEU A 316 6.20 17.91 3.88
CA LEU A 316 7.27 18.92 3.71
C LEU A 316 7.15 20.04 4.76
N GLY A 317 6.20 19.92 5.71
CA GLY A 317 5.81 20.99 6.61
C GLY A 317 5.23 22.21 5.86
N PRO A 318 4.79 23.24 6.59
CA PRO A 318 4.50 24.54 5.97
C PRO A 318 5.75 25.03 5.24
N ALA A 319 5.58 25.62 4.05
CA ALA A 319 6.68 26.26 3.34
C ALA A 319 7.29 27.31 4.26
N THR A 320 8.52 27.07 4.74
CA THR A 320 9.24 28.08 5.50
C THR A 320 9.83 29.08 4.51
N GLN A 321 9.91 30.36 4.90
CA GLN A 321 10.52 31.40 4.04
C GLN A 321 12.00 31.15 3.72
N ALA A 322 12.62 30.13 4.33
CA ALA A 322 14.02 29.72 4.14
C ALA A 322 14.15 28.27 3.61
N GLU A 323 13.13 27.76 2.91
CA GLU A 323 13.22 26.45 2.26
C GLU A 323 14.34 26.47 1.21
N ALA A 324 15.27 25.50 1.28
CA ALA A 324 16.35 25.41 0.31
C ALA A 324 15.75 25.23 -1.11
N PRO A 325 16.36 25.80 -2.17
CA PRO A 325 15.80 25.76 -3.52
C PRO A 325 15.44 24.35 -4.02
N GLU A 326 16.20 23.34 -3.58
CA GLU A 326 15.97 21.93 -3.90
C GLU A 326 14.63 21.41 -3.34
N PHE A 327 14.31 21.78 -2.10
CA PHE A 327 13.03 21.43 -1.46
C PHE A 327 11.86 22.16 -2.13
N ALA A 328 12.05 23.43 -2.52
CA ALA A 328 11.03 24.18 -3.26
C ALA A 328 10.74 23.53 -4.63
N ALA A 329 11.77 23.04 -5.33
CA ALA A 329 11.60 22.32 -6.59
C ALA A 329 10.90 20.96 -6.39
N VAL A 330 11.22 20.21 -5.34
CA VAL A 330 10.50 18.98 -4.99
C VAL A 330 9.04 19.28 -4.64
N ARG A 331 8.77 20.30 -3.82
CA ARG A 331 7.41 20.74 -3.47
C ARG A 331 6.60 21.13 -4.70
N GLN A 332 7.19 21.88 -5.63
CA GLN A 332 6.54 22.27 -6.87
C GLN A 332 6.21 21.06 -7.76
N ARG A 333 7.08 20.04 -7.79
CA ARG A 333 6.80 18.76 -8.47
C ARG A 333 5.70 17.96 -7.79
N MET A 334 5.66 17.96 -6.46
CA MET A 334 4.63 17.29 -5.65
C MET A 334 3.24 17.95 -5.72
N MET A 335 3.22 19.27 -5.90
CA MET A 335 1.99 20.08 -5.96
C MET A 335 1.86 20.70 -7.34
N PRO A 336 1.64 19.91 -8.40
CA PRO A 336 1.30 20.50 -9.69
C PRO A 336 0.04 21.37 -9.49
N ASN A 337 0.03 22.53 -10.13
CA ASN A 337 -1.14 23.38 -10.20
C ASN A 337 -1.87 23.05 -11.52
N PRO A 338 -3.14 22.58 -11.50
CA PRO A 338 -4.02 22.42 -10.33
C PRO A 338 -3.74 21.17 -9.49
N ALA A 339 -4.13 21.23 -8.21
CA ALA A 339 -3.95 20.13 -7.26
C ALA A 339 -4.52 18.82 -7.82
N VAL A 340 -3.75 17.75 -7.69
CA VAL A 340 -4.17 16.40 -8.11
C VAL A 340 -5.24 15.88 -7.16
N ASP A 341 -6.36 15.48 -7.73
CA ASP A 341 -7.48 14.88 -7.02
C ASP A 341 -7.21 13.41 -6.71
N VAL A 342 -7.54 12.97 -5.50
CA VAL A 342 -7.37 11.57 -5.09
C VAL A 342 -8.35 10.71 -5.88
N SER A 343 -7.80 9.73 -6.59
CA SER A 343 -8.59 8.80 -7.40
C SER A 343 -8.61 7.39 -6.84
N LEU A 344 -7.61 6.96 -6.06
CA LEU A 344 -7.52 5.61 -5.52
C LEU A 344 -7.13 5.63 -4.03
N ILE A 345 -7.87 4.88 -3.21
CA ILE A 345 -7.56 4.65 -1.79
C ILE A 345 -7.54 3.15 -1.53
N PHE A 346 -6.43 2.63 -0.98
CA PHE A 346 -6.30 1.23 -0.58
C PHE A 346 -5.49 1.12 0.71
N ALA A 347 -5.47 -0.05 1.34
CA ALA A 347 -4.60 -0.31 2.49
C ALA A 347 -3.36 -1.12 2.09
N VAL A 348 -2.29 -0.95 2.87
CA VAL A 348 -1.08 -1.77 2.77
C VAL A 348 -0.81 -2.50 4.08
N ASP A 349 -0.15 -3.63 3.98
CA ASP A 349 0.39 -4.40 5.11
C ASP A 349 1.92 -4.56 5.00
N SER A 350 2.48 -5.54 5.71
CA SER A 350 3.93 -5.81 5.68
C SER A 350 4.42 -6.37 4.33
N THR A 351 3.50 -6.96 3.55
CA THR A 351 3.73 -7.64 2.28
C THR A 351 3.38 -6.78 1.06
N GLY A 352 2.80 -5.59 1.27
CA GLY A 352 2.45 -4.66 0.20
C GLY A 352 0.98 -4.30 0.19
N ILE A 353 0.45 -4.12 -1.01
CA ILE A 353 -0.98 -3.90 -1.22
C ILE A 353 -1.67 -5.23 -1.03
N ASN A 354 -2.82 -5.23 -0.34
CA ASN A 354 -3.82 -6.24 -0.57
C ASN A 354 -5.00 -5.58 -1.30
N ASN A 355 -5.40 -6.15 -2.44
CA ASN A 355 -6.36 -5.53 -3.34
C ASN A 355 -7.79 -6.09 -3.16
N GLY A 356 -8.07 -6.72 -2.02
CA GLY A 356 -9.40 -7.21 -1.70
C GLY A 356 -10.37 -6.13 -1.26
N VAL A 357 -9.89 -4.96 -0.82
CA VAL A 357 -10.73 -3.80 -0.51
C VAL A 357 -10.06 -2.51 -0.95
N TRP A 358 -10.71 -1.73 -1.82
CA TRP A 358 -10.20 -0.44 -2.27
C TRP A 358 -11.31 0.45 -2.83
N LEU A 359 -11.07 1.76 -2.79
CA LEU A 359 -11.96 2.80 -3.31
C LEU A 359 -11.36 3.41 -4.56
N LEU A 360 -12.15 3.57 -5.61
CA LEU A 360 -11.73 4.21 -6.86
C LEU A 360 -12.76 5.21 -7.33
N LYS A 361 -12.31 6.43 -7.59
CA LYS A 361 -13.10 7.55 -8.09
C LYS A 361 -13.31 7.44 -9.59
N ASP A 362 -14.45 7.88 -10.11
CA ASP A 362 -14.67 8.00 -11.55
C ASP A 362 -13.88 9.17 -12.16
N THR A 363 -12.61 8.95 -12.49
CA THR A 363 -11.74 9.94 -13.13
C THR A 363 -11.09 9.38 -14.40
N PRO A 364 -10.62 10.24 -15.32
CA PRO A 364 -9.82 9.80 -16.45
C PRO A 364 -8.56 9.02 -16.05
N TRP A 365 -7.98 9.32 -14.88
CA TRP A 365 -6.85 8.58 -14.36
C TRP A 365 -7.25 7.15 -14.00
N SER A 366 -8.38 6.97 -13.30
CA SER A 366 -8.87 5.66 -12.88
C SER A 366 -9.13 4.71 -14.05
N HIS A 367 -9.73 5.21 -15.13
CA HIS A 367 -9.93 4.41 -16.34
C HIS A 367 -8.61 3.96 -16.96
N ARG A 368 -7.62 4.86 -17.10
CA ARG A 368 -6.28 4.50 -17.60
C ARG A 368 -5.55 3.54 -16.67
N PHE A 369 -5.72 3.70 -15.35
CA PHE A 369 -5.14 2.81 -14.36
C PHE A 369 -5.68 1.38 -14.52
N LEU A 370 -7.01 1.20 -14.59
CA LEU A 370 -7.63 -0.12 -14.80
C LEU A 370 -7.17 -0.76 -16.10
N GLU A 371 -7.02 0.01 -17.18
CA GLU A 371 -6.50 -0.48 -18.46
C GLU A 371 -5.05 -0.94 -18.38
N ARG A 372 -4.17 -0.16 -17.73
CA ARG A 372 -2.76 -0.56 -17.52
C ARG A 372 -2.66 -1.78 -16.62
N TRP A 373 -3.48 -1.84 -15.57
CA TRP A 373 -3.52 -2.98 -14.66
C TRP A 373 -3.93 -4.27 -15.40
N TRP A 374 -4.98 -4.20 -16.22
CA TRP A 374 -5.41 -5.32 -17.07
C TRP A 374 -4.33 -5.75 -18.08
N ARG A 375 -3.60 -4.81 -18.66
CA ARG A 375 -2.60 -5.10 -19.71
C ARG A 375 -1.18 -5.32 -19.18
N SER A 376 -1.02 -5.66 -17.90
CA SER A 376 0.30 -5.79 -17.31
C SER A 376 1.09 -6.97 -17.90
N ASP A 377 2.36 -6.72 -18.21
CA ASP A 377 3.34 -7.70 -18.72
C ASP A 377 3.70 -8.82 -17.72
N ILE A 378 3.41 -8.65 -16.42
CA ILE A 378 3.46 -9.73 -15.41
C ILE A 378 2.58 -10.91 -15.82
N LEU A 379 1.52 -10.68 -16.60
CA LEU A 379 0.61 -11.72 -17.08
C LEU A 379 1.17 -12.54 -18.24
N GLU A 380 2.42 -12.29 -18.63
CA GLU A 380 3.14 -13.08 -19.61
C GLU A 380 4.06 -14.12 -18.93
N GLY A 381 4.33 -15.21 -19.65
CA GLY A 381 5.30 -16.22 -19.22
C GLY A 381 4.98 -16.84 -17.85
N PRO A 382 6.00 -17.10 -17.00
CA PRO A 382 5.80 -17.70 -15.68
C PRO A 382 4.99 -16.85 -14.70
N GLY A 383 4.87 -15.54 -14.93
CA GLY A 383 4.11 -14.64 -14.07
C GLY A 383 2.59 -14.84 -14.16
N LYS A 384 2.09 -15.30 -15.31
CA LYS A 384 0.67 -15.64 -15.55
C LYS A 384 0.12 -16.65 -14.52
N GLU A 385 0.97 -17.56 -14.07
CA GLU A 385 0.56 -18.61 -13.14
C GLU A 385 0.58 -18.21 -11.67
N HIS A 386 0.96 -16.97 -11.34
CA HIS A 386 0.96 -16.45 -9.98
C HIS A 386 -0.47 -16.35 -9.42
N ASN A 387 -0.75 -16.96 -8.26
CA ASN A 387 -2.11 -17.01 -7.68
C ASN A 387 -2.57 -15.66 -7.06
N CYS A 388 -1.66 -14.70 -6.92
CA CYS A 388 -1.96 -13.32 -6.54
C CYS A 388 -1.56 -12.35 -7.67
N SER A 389 -1.65 -12.76 -8.94
CA SER A 389 -1.17 -11.94 -10.05
C SER A 389 -1.92 -10.62 -10.18
N ASP A 390 -3.19 -10.50 -9.78
CA ASP A 390 -3.92 -9.22 -9.77
C ASP A 390 -3.37 -8.25 -8.72
N GLN A 391 -3.08 -8.74 -7.52
CA GLN A 391 -2.44 -7.95 -6.48
C GLN A 391 -1.02 -7.52 -6.90
N SER A 392 -0.23 -8.46 -7.43
CA SER A 392 1.13 -8.20 -7.92
C SER A 392 1.16 -7.19 -9.06
N THR A 393 0.23 -7.29 -10.01
CA THR A 393 0.11 -6.37 -11.15
C THR A 393 -0.35 -4.97 -10.73
N MET A 394 -1.26 -4.87 -9.77
CA MET A 394 -1.65 -3.61 -9.16
C MET A 394 -0.45 -2.93 -8.52
N LEU A 395 0.28 -3.68 -7.68
CA LEU A 395 1.47 -3.18 -6.99
C LEU A 395 2.54 -2.71 -7.98
N HIS A 396 2.83 -3.52 -9.00
CA HIS A 396 3.78 -3.16 -10.05
C HIS A 396 3.36 -1.89 -10.80
N THR A 397 2.10 -1.81 -11.22
CA THR A 397 1.55 -0.67 -11.98
C THR A 397 1.58 0.63 -11.18
N LEU A 398 1.46 0.55 -9.85
CA LEU A 398 1.47 1.72 -8.97
C LEU A 398 2.86 2.13 -8.49
N LEU A 399 3.76 1.18 -8.24
CA LEU A 399 5.06 1.46 -7.62
C LEU A 399 6.24 1.40 -8.57
N HIS A 400 6.25 0.50 -9.57
CA HIS A 400 7.49 0.12 -10.25
C HIS A 400 8.21 1.33 -10.85
N GLU A 401 7.53 2.13 -11.66
CA GLU A 401 8.11 3.31 -12.33
C GLU A 401 8.67 4.31 -11.32
N ASN A 402 7.86 4.72 -10.34
CA ASN A 402 8.28 5.69 -9.33
C ASN A 402 9.41 5.15 -8.45
N ALA A 403 9.36 3.87 -8.05
CA ALA A 403 10.37 3.24 -7.21
C ALA A 403 11.72 3.11 -7.92
N MET A 404 11.72 2.73 -9.20
CA MET A 404 12.93 2.58 -10.00
C MET A 404 13.58 3.91 -10.38
N GLN A 405 12.83 5.02 -10.41
CA GLN A 405 13.37 6.36 -10.62
C GLN A 405 13.98 6.93 -9.33
N LEU A 406 15.20 6.50 -8.99
CA LEU A 406 15.94 7.06 -7.86
C LEU A 406 16.26 8.54 -8.12
N ASP A 407 15.76 9.42 -7.25
CA ASP A 407 15.98 10.87 -7.31
C ASP A 407 16.49 11.33 -5.94
N GLU A 408 17.73 11.81 -5.89
CA GLU A 408 18.40 12.22 -4.65
C GLU A 408 17.67 13.38 -3.94
N ALA A 409 17.13 14.34 -4.68
CA ALA A 409 16.37 15.44 -4.11
C ALA A 409 14.99 14.96 -3.61
N TRP A 410 14.30 14.10 -4.35
CA TRP A 410 13.01 13.54 -3.95
C TRP A 410 13.13 12.61 -2.72
N ASP A 411 14.16 11.75 -2.74
CA ASP A 411 14.34 10.74 -1.70
C ASP A 411 14.89 11.35 -0.40
N SER A 412 15.73 12.38 -0.47
CA SER A 412 16.28 13.04 0.73
C SER A 412 15.21 13.70 1.60
N VAL A 413 14.07 14.05 1.02
CA VAL A 413 12.93 14.65 1.73
C VAL A 413 11.85 13.63 2.07
N GLU A 414 12.11 12.33 1.83
CA GLU A 414 11.13 11.28 2.00
C GLU A 414 9.82 11.64 1.27
N ALA A 415 9.90 12.03 0.00
CA ALA A 415 8.68 12.30 -0.75
C ALA A 415 7.91 10.99 -1.05
N PRO A 416 6.58 11.06 -1.26
CA PRO A 416 5.76 9.88 -1.54
C PRO A 416 6.28 9.10 -2.76
N VAL A 417 6.19 7.78 -2.66
CA VAL A 417 6.53 6.85 -3.76
C VAL A 417 5.31 6.49 -4.61
N TRP A 418 4.11 6.68 -4.05
CA TRP A 418 2.85 6.44 -4.72
C TRP A 418 2.53 7.56 -5.72
N PRO A 419 1.78 7.28 -6.80
CA PRO A 419 1.26 8.32 -7.68
C PRO A 419 0.46 9.37 -6.89
N PRO A 420 0.44 10.64 -7.32
CA PRO A 420 -0.23 11.70 -6.58
C PRO A 420 -1.76 11.49 -6.44
N GLU A 421 -2.38 10.71 -7.33
CA GLU A 421 -3.79 10.30 -7.26
C GLU A 421 -4.08 9.22 -6.21
N VAL A 422 -3.05 8.66 -5.57
CA VAL A 422 -3.16 7.49 -4.70
C VAL A 422 -3.01 7.87 -3.24
N ARG A 423 -3.81 7.24 -2.37
CA ARG A 423 -3.68 7.33 -0.92
C ARG A 423 -3.66 5.95 -0.30
N VAL A 424 -2.78 5.79 0.68
CA VAL A 424 -2.69 4.58 1.50
C VAL A 424 -3.47 4.83 2.79
N ALA A 425 -4.59 4.14 2.94
CA ALA A 425 -5.37 4.12 4.15
C ALA A 425 -4.76 3.19 5.18
N ALA A 426 -5.03 3.48 6.45
CA ALA A 426 -4.70 2.58 7.53
C ALA A 426 -5.60 1.32 7.47
N GLN A 427 -5.05 0.18 7.86
CA GLN A 427 -5.74 -1.11 7.74
C GLN A 427 -7.06 -1.17 8.51
N GLU A 428 -7.19 -0.47 9.65
CA GLU A 428 -8.44 -0.38 10.40
C GLU A 428 -9.61 0.23 9.61
N TYR A 429 -9.34 1.00 8.55
CA TYR A 429 -10.37 1.70 7.77
C TYR A 429 -10.71 1.02 6.45
N LEU A 430 -10.02 -0.02 6.03
CA LEU A 430 -10.36 -0.75 4.80
C LEU A 430 -10.14 -2.25 4.90
N GLN A 431 -9.16 -2.70 5.68
CA GLN A 431 -8.63 -4.05 5.50
C GLN A 431 -7.85 -4.58 6.69
N SER A 432 -8.56 -4.91 7.76
CA SER A 432 -7.98 -5.66 8.87
C SER A 432 -8.20 -7.16 8.67
N PHE A 433 -7.23 -7.99 9.03
CA PHE A 433 -7.32 -9.44 8.80
C PHE A 433 -7.86 -10.18 10.01
N HIS A 434 -8.38 -11.40 9.82
CA HIS A 434 -8.52 -12.32 10.95
C HIS A 434 -7.15 -12.71 11.52
N ASP A 435 -7.14 -13.15 12.78
CA ASP A 435 -5.92 -13.34 13.57
C ASP A 435 -4.86 -14.23 12.90
N ALA A 436 -5.28 -15.36 12.31
CA ALA A 436 -4.35 -16.30 11.71
C ALA A 436 -3.61 -15.70 10.50
N THR A 437 -4.30 -14.97 9.63
CA THR A 437 -3.65 -14.30 8.49
C THR A 437 -2.84 -13.11 8.95
N ALA A 438 -3.35 -12.30 9.89
CA ALA A 438 -2.59 -11.20 10.48
C ALA A 438 -1.25 -11.69 11.08
N ALA A 439 -1.26 -12.81 11.81
CA ALA A 439 -0.06 -13.42 12.36
C ALA A 439 0.88 -13.92 11.25
N THR A 440 0.34 -14.58 10.23
CA THR A 440 1.12 -15.15 9.12
C THR A 440 1.82 -14.07 8.31
N VAL A 441 1.13 -12.96 7.99
CA VAL A 441 1.69 -11.86 7.19
C VAL A 441 2.15 -10.68 8.05
N LEU A 442 2.38 -10.89 9.35
CA LEU A 442 2.86 -9.85 10.29
C LEU A 442 2.11 -8.50 10.16
N SER A 443 0.79 -8.59 10.00
CA SER A 443 -0.11 -7.49 9.69
C SER A 443 -1.05 -7.20 10.87
N ARG A 444 -1.95 -6.22 10.71
CA ARG A 444 -2.96 -5.89 11.70
C ARG A 444 -4.06 -6.96 11.71
N ALA A 445 -4.27 -7.55 12.89
CA ALA A 445 -5.48 -8.31 13.20
C ALA A 445 -6.64 -7.34 13.47
N TRP A 446 -7.83 -7.71 12.99
CA TRP A 446 -9.07 -6.99 13.22
C TRP A 446 -9.32 -6.79 14.71
N GLN A 447 -9.71 -5.58 15.06
CA GLN A 447 -10.15 -5.20 16.39
C GLN A 447 -11.57 -4.65 16.33
N ASP A 448 -12.27 -4.68 17.47
CA ASP A 448 -13.57 -4.04 17.56
C ASP A 448 -13.46 -2.54 17.24
N GLY A 449 -14.32 -2.07 16.34
CA GLY A 449 -14.31 -0.71 15.79
C GLY A 449 -13.58 -0.55 14.45
N ASP A 450 -12.84 -1.56 13.98
CA ASP A 450 -12.31 -1.58 12.62
C ASP A 450 -13.47 -1.70 11.61
N PHE A 451 -13.36 -1.02 10.46
CA PHE A 451 -14.45 -0.89 9.50
C PHE A 451 -14.76 -2.19 8.76
N ILE A 452 -13.72 -2.87 8.27
CA ILE A 452 -13.84 -4.06 7.43
C ILE A 452 -12.88 -5.13 7.93
N LYS A 453 -13.37 -6.36 8.01
CA LYS A 453 -12.59 -7.58 8.26
C LYS A 453 -12.50 -8.39 6.99
N HIS A 454 -11.29 -8.70 6.56
CA HIS A 454 -11.01 -9.47 5.36
C HIS A 454 -10.38 -10.82 5.75
N HIS A 455 -10.81 -11.88 5.07
CA HIS A 455 -10.40 -13.26 5.30
C HIS A 455 -9.59 -13.87 4.15
N PRO A 456 -8.51 -13.21 3.68
CA PRO A 456 -7.75 -13.73 2.55
C PRO A 456 -7.11 -15.08 2.91
N GLY A 457 -7.05 -15.98 1.93
CA GLY A 457 -6.54 -17.34 2.14
C GLY A 457 -7.61 -18.36 2.55
N CYS A 458 -8.82 -17.93 2.94
CA CYS A 458 -9.93 -18.83 3.26
C CYS A 458 -10.63 -19.42 2.00
N HIS A 459 -9.84 -19.98 1.09
CA HIS A 459 -10.32 -20.46 -0.23
C HIS A 459 -11.01 -21.82 -0.21
N TYR A 460 -11.05 -22.51 0.94
CA TYR A 460 -11.51 -23.89 1.00
C TYR A 460 -12.94 -24.07 1.51
N TYR A 461 -13.64 -22.98 1.86
CA TYR A 461 -15.05 -22.95 2.31
C TYR A 461 -15.44 -24.10 3.23
N LYS A 462 -14.46 -24.54 4.02
CA LYS A 462 -14.54 -25.60 5.01
C LYS A 462 -14.29 -24.96 6.35
N GLU A 463 -14.66 -25.67 7.39
CA GLU A 463 -14.17 -25.36 8.73
C GLU A 463 -12.63 -25.25 8.71
N PRO A 464 -12.04 -24.24 9.36
CA PRO A 464 -12.69 -23.27 10.25
C PRO A 464 -13.18 -21.97 9.56
N CYS A 465 -13.01 -21.81 8.24
CA CYS A 465 -13.33 -20.55 7.56
C CYS A 465 -14.83 -20.22 7.56
N GLN A 466 -15.71 -21.22 7.47
CA GLN A 466 -17.16 -21.00 7.57
C GLN A 466 -17.55 -20.35 8.91
N ASP A 467 -16.95 -20.83 10.02
CA ASP A 467 -17.17 -20.25 11.35
C ASP A 467 -16.69 -18.81 11.43
N LEU A 468 -15.55 -18.51 10.81
CA LEU A 468 -15.02 -17.15 10.75
C LEU A 468 -15.95 -16.18 10.02
N TYR A 469 -16.61 -16.63 8.94
CA TYR A 469 -17.58 -15.82 8.20
C TYR A 469 -18.87 -15.60 8.99
N SER A 470 -19.44 -16.66 9.57
CA SER A 470 -20.63 -16.57 10.41
C SER A 470 -20.38 -15.63 11.58
N HIS A 471 -19.25 -15.80 12.27
CA HIS A 471 -18.88 -14.94 13.40
C HIS A 471 -18.72 -13.47 12.99
N ALA A 472 -18.13 -13.17 11.82
CA ALA A 472 -18.02 -11.80 11.33
C ALA A 472 -19.41 -11.18 11.07
N GLN A 473 -20.32 -11.95 10.49
CA GLN A 473 -21.69 -11.49 10.23
C GLN A 473 -22.52 -11.32 11.50
N ASP A 474 -22.36 -12.20 12.49
CA ASP A 474 -23.03 -12.07 13.79
C ASP A 474 -22.63 -10.75 14.47
N ILE A 475 -21.32 -10.46 14.55
CA ILE A 475 -20.81 -9.19 15.10
C ILE A 475 -21.44 -7.99 14.38
N PHE A 476 -21.47 -8.01 13.04
CA PHE A 476 -22.03 -6.92 12.27
C PHE A 476 -23.54 -6.77 12.51
N SER A 477 -24.28 -7.88 12.53
CA SER A 477 -25.74 -7.90 12.68
C SER A 477 -26.17 -7.41 14.07
N ASP A 478 -25.45 -7.83 15.11
CA ASP A 478 -25.69 -7.37 16.49
C ASP A 478 -25.53 -5.85 16.60
N LYS A 479 -24.50 -5.28 15.97
CA LYS A 479 -24.29 -3.83 15.94
C LYS A 479 -25.37 -3.10 15.15
N VAL A 480 -25.82 -3.63 14.01
CA VAL A 480 -26.93 -3.04 13.25
C VAL A 480 -28.22 -3.07 14.08
N GLN A 481 -28.50 -4.18 14.78
CA GLN A 481 -29.66 -4.29 15.65
C GLN A 481 -29.60 -3.29 16.81
N ALA A 482 -28.42 -3.08 17.41
CA ALA A 482 -28.22 -2.07 18.45
C ALA A 482 -28.53 -0.65 17.93
N LEU A 483 -27.98 -0.27 16.77
CA LEU A 483 -28.27 1.04 16.14
C LEU A 483 -29.76 1.24 15.85
N TYR A 484 -30.44 0.17 15.40
CA TYR A 484 -31.88 0.23 15.18
C TYR A 484 -32.64 0.49 16.48
N LEU A 485 -32.32 -0.21 17.57
CA LEU A 485 -32.96 -0.02 18.86
C LEU A 485 -32.73 1.39 19.42
N GLU A 486 -31.49 1.89 19.35
CA GLU A 486 -31.15 3.27 19.74
C GLU A 486 -31.96 4.31 18.95
N SER A 487 -32.15 4.09 17.64
CA SER A 487 -32.98 4.98 16.81
C SER A 487 -34.46 4.96 17.20
N GLN A 488 -34.98 3.81 17.65
CA GLN A 488 -36.36 3.69 18.11
C GLN A 488 -36.57 4.40 19.46
N GLU A 489 -35.60 4.30 20.38
CA GLU A 489 -35.63 4.99 21.66
C GLU A 489 -35.56 6.52 21.47
N GLN A 490 -34.71 7.01 20.56
CA GLN A 490 -34.62 8.43 20.25
C GLN A 490 -35.90 9.00 19.61
N ASN A 491 -36.64 8.19 18.85
CA ASN A 491 -37.92 8.62 18.25
C ASN A 491 -39.10 8.59 19.25
N GLN A 492 -38.94 7.92 20.39
CA GLN A 492 -39.96 7.88 21.45
C GLN A 492 -39.81 9.00 22.49
N GLN A 493 -38.60 9.59 22.58
CA GLN A 493 -38.31 10.76 23.41
C GLN A 493 -38.67 12.05 22.67
#